data_AF-A0A7H9EAY8-F1
#
_entry.id   AF-A0A7H9EAY8-F1
#
_cell.length_a   1.000
_cell.length_b   1.000
_cell.length_c   1.000
_cell.angle_alpha   90.00
_cell.angle_beta   90.00
_cell.angle_gamma   90.00
#
_symmetry.space_group_name_H-M   'P 1'
#
loop_
_entity.id
_entity.type
_entity.pdbx_description
1 polymer ?
#
loop_
_entity_poly.entity_id
_entity_poly.type
_entity_poly.pdbx_seq_one_letter_code
_entity_poly.pdbx_strand_id
1 'polypeptide(L)' 'MNAMKNTVISIIMIIVIVIALCWLVTIPQVMRNKTSDGYQLIKFTRKSTKVYPHFWQVYWRQALLNILDVLALFGDNYS' A
#
# COMPACT_ATOMS: atom_id res chain seq x y z
N MET A 1 9.24 -6.57 -32.78
CA MET A 1 9.33 -5.31 -31.99
C MET A 1 7.99 -4.86 -31.40
N ASN A 2 6.85 -5.00 -32.11
CA ASN A 2 5.53 -4.67 -31.56
C ASN A 2 5.11 -5.53 -30.35
N ALA A 3 5.45 -6.83 -30.35
CA ALA A 3 5.15 -7.71 -29.21
C ALA A 3 5.83 -7.24 -27.91
N MET A 4 7.13 -6.90 -27.94
CA MET A 4 7.85 -6.37 -26.77
C MET A 4 7.25 -5.06 -26.24
N LYS A 5 6.84 -4.13 -27.12
CA LYS A 5 6.15 -2.90 -26.68
C LYS A 5 4.85 -3.21 -25.96
N ASN A 6 4.04 -4.13 -26.47
CA ASN A 6 2.77 -4.52 -25.84
C ASN A 6 3.00 -5.20 -24.49
N THR A 7 4.04 -6.03 -24.38
CA THR A 7 4.44 -6.65 -23.11
C THR A 7 4.83 -5.59 -22.07
N VAL A 8 5.66 -4.61 -22.45
CA VAL A 8 6.07 -3.52 -21.54
C VAL A 8 4.86 -2.69 -21.08
N ILE A 9 3.96 -2.35 -22.00
CA ILE A 9 2.73 -1.60 -21.66
C ILE A 9 1.86 -2.41 -20.69
N SER A 10 1.71 -3.71 -20.93
CA SER A 10 0.93 -4.60 -20.05
C SER A 10 1.51 -4.66 -18.64
N ILE A 11 2.83 -4.80 -18.51
CA ILE A 11 3.53 -4.79 -17.21
C ILE A 11 3.28 -3.47 -16.47
N ILE A 12 3.42 -2.33 -17.15
CA ILE A 12 3.15 -1.02 -16.56
C ILE A 12 1.69 -0.93 -16.08
N MET A 13 0.74 -1.42 -16.88
CA MET A 13 -0.67 -1.41 -16.52
C MET A 13 -0.95 -2.22 -15.26
N ILE A 14 -0.32 -3.40 -15.12
CA ILE A 14 -0.42 -4.24 -13.93
C ILE A 14 0.14 -3.50 -12.71
N ILE A 15 1.31 -2.87 -12.82
CA ILE A 15 1.91 -2.09 -11.72
C ILE A 15 0.97 -0.96 -11.28
N VAL A 16 0.36 -0.24 -12.21
CA VAL A 16 -0.61 0.84 -11.90
C VAL A 16 -1.83 0.29 -11.18
N ILE A 17 -2.38 -0.85 -11.62
CA ILE A 17 -3.51 -1.50 -10.96
C ILE A 17 -3.13 -1.90 -9.53
N VAL A 18 -1.96 -2.48 -9.32
CA VAL A 18 -1.47 -2.88 -8.00
C VAL A 18 -1.36 -1.66 -7.06
N ILE A 19 -0.83 -0.54 -7.54
CA ILE A 19 -0.75 0.71 -6.76
C ILE A 19 -2.15 1.22 -6.41
N ALA A 20 -3.09 1.22 -7.36
CA ALA A 20 -4.46 1.65 -7.13
C ALA A 20 -5.17 0.76 -6.09
N LEU A 21 -4.94 -0.55 -6.14
CA LEU A 21 -5.46 -1.49 -5.14
C LEU A 21 -4.86 -1.23 -3.75
N CYS A 22 -3.56 -0.95 -3.65
CA CYS A 22 -2.93 -0.56 -2.39
C CYS A 22 -3.59 0.68 -1.78
N TRP A 23 -3.92 1.68 -2.60
CA TRP A 23 -4.64 2.88 -2.15
C TRP A 23 -6.07 2.58 -1.71
N LEU A 24 -6.82 1.80 -2.49
CA LEU A 24 -8.19 1.41 -2.17
C LEU A 24 -8.28 0.64 -0.84
N VAL A 25 -7.38 -0.31 -0.61
CA VAL A 25 -7.34 -1.12 0.62
C VAL A 25 -6.89 -0.29 1.84
N THR A 26 -6.15 0.80 1.60
CA THR A 26 -5.69 1.68 2.69
C THR A 26 -6.87 2.36 3.41
N ILE A 27 -7.94 2.72 2.69
CA ILE A 27 -9.11 3.39 3.29
C ILE A 27 -9.77 2.55 4.40
N PRO A 28 -10.22 1.30 4.15
CA PRO A 28 -10.81 0.46 5.20
C PRO A 28 -9.79 0.06 6.27
N GLN A 29 -8.49 -0.06 5.95
CA GLN A 29 -7.45 -0.29 6.96
C GLN A 29 -7.37 0.86 7.96
N VAL A 30 -7.28 2.11 7.49
CA VAL A 30 -7.21 3.28 8.38
C VAL A 30 -8.51 3.45 9.15
N MET A 31 -9.66 3.23 8.53
CA MET A 31 -10.97 3.30 9.21
C MET A 31 -11.13 2.23 10.30
N ARG A 32 -10.68 0.99 10.07
CA ARG A 32 -10.69 -0.09 11.08
C ARG A 32 -9.82 0.23 12.29
N ASN A 33 -8.79 1.05 12.12
CA ASN A 33 -7.81 1.38 13.16
C ASN A 33 -8.06 2.74 13.81
N LYS A 34 -9.28 3.25 13.71
CA LYS A 34 -9.72 4.43 14.41
C LYS A 34 -9.91 4.12 15.89
N THR A 35 -9.20 4.84 16.75
CA THR A 35 -9.31 4.83 18.21
C THR A 35 -9.97 6.13 18.72
N SER A 36 -10.32 6.22 20.00
CA SER A 36 -10.88 7.46 20.57
C SER A 36 -9.96 8.66 20.34
N ASP A 37 -8.65 8.42 20.37
CA ASP A 37 -7.62 9.45 20.33
C ASP A 37 -7.13 9.75 18.90
N GLY A 38 -7.65 9.08 17.87
CA GLY A 38 -7.26 9.28 16.48
C GLY A 38 -7.15 8.01 15.64
N TYR A 39 -6.14 7.93 14.80
CA TYR A 39 -5.91 6.82 13.86
C TYR A 39 -4.56 6.16 14.13
N GLN A 40 -4.53 4.83 14.25
CA GLN A 40 -3.30 4.07 14.43
C GLN A 40 -2.73 3.59 13.10
N LEU A 41 -1.39 3.62 12.98
CA LEU A 41 -0.68 3.02 11.86
C LEU A 41 -0.54 1.51 12.07
N ILE A 42 -0.73 0.70 11.04
CA ILE A 42 -0.47 -0.75 11.10
C ILE A 42 0.53 -1.13 10.02
N LYS A 43 1.69 -1.65 10.42
CA LYS A 43 2.54 -2.42 9.49
C LYS A 43 2.00 -3.84 9.39
N PHE A 44 2.19 -4.50 8.25
CA PHE A 44 1.86 -5.93 8.09
C PHE A 44 2.40 -6.81 9.21
N THR A 45 3.54 -6.42 9.82
CA THR A 45 4.22 -7.16 10.88
C THR A 45 3.95 -6.67 12.31
N ARG A 46 3.41 -5.45 12.51
CA ARG A 46 3.14 -4.92 13.87
C ARG A 46 2.18 -3.72 13.88
N LYS A 47 1.29 -3.68 14.87
CA LYS A 47 0.56 -2.46 15.24
C LYS A 47 1.53 -1.41 15.79
N SER A 48 1.47 -0.19 15.26
CA SER A 48 2.23 0.94 15.79
C SER A 48 1.48 1.54 16.99
N THR A 49 2.20 1.85 18.07
CA THR A 49 1.69 2.65 19.19
C THR A 49 1.51 4.12 18.83
N LYS A 50 1.94 4.55 17.64
CA LYS A 50 1.85 5.93 17.20
C LYS A 50 0.45 6.25 16.67
N VAL A 51 -0.29 7.06 17.43
CA VAL A 51 -1.61 7.58 17.08
C VAL A 51 -1.44 8.92 16.37
N TYR A 52 -2.20 9.12 15.30
CA TYR A 52 -2.22 10.37 14.54
C TYR A 52 -3.61 10.99 14.59
N PRO A 53 -3.72 12.32 14.75
CA PRO A 53 -5.01 12.99 14.85
C PRO A 53 -5.76 13.09 13.51
N HIS A 54 -5.03 13.04 12.38
CA HIS A 54 -5.61 13.26 11.05
C HIS A 54 -5.59 11.99 10.19
N PHE A 55 -6.75 11.69 9.61
CA PHE A 55 -6.95 10.55 8.68
C PHE A 55 -5.95 10.57 7.52
N TRP A 56 -5.78 11.72 6.86
CA TRP A 56 -4.92 11.85 5.68
C TRP A 56 -3.45 11.56 5.98
N GLN A 57 -2.96 11.90 7.19
CA GLN A 57 -1.59 11.57 7.58
C GLN A 57 -1.37 10.06 7.70
N VAL A 58 -2.35 9.34 8.25
CA VAL A 58 -2.27 7.87 8.37
C VAL A 58 -2.49 7.22 7.02
N TYR A 59 -3.42 7.73 6.21
CA TYR A 59 -3.70 7.24 4.86
C TYR A 59 -2.43 7.21 4.00
N TRP A 60 -1.73 8.34 3.84
CA TRP A 60 -0.53 8.36 3.00
C TRP A 60 0.61 7.48 3.53
N ARG A 61 0.76 7.42 4.86
CA ARG A 61 1.77 6.56 5.50
C ARG A 61 1.44 5.08 5.33
N GLN A 62 0.17 4.70 5.50
CA GLN A 62 -0.31 3.34 5.33
C GLN A 62 -0.27 2.90 3.87
N ALA A 63 -0.61 3.78 2.94
CA ALA A 63 -0.49 3.56 1.50
C ALA A 63 0.97 3.31 1.08
N LEU A 64 1.92 4.09 1.59
CA LEU A 64 3.34 3.88 1.34
C LEU A 64 3.81 2.52 1.89
N LEU A 65 3.38 2.15 3.10
CA LEU A 65 3.71 0.85 3.69
C LEU A 65 3.14 -0.30 2.86
N ASN A 66 1.89 -0.21 2.42
CA ASN A 66 1.29 -1.23 1.57
C ASN A 66 2.06 -1.40 0.25
N ILE A 67 2.56 -0.32 -0.36
CA ILE A 67 3.40 -0.39 -1.57
C ILE A 67 4.75 -1.05 -1.26
N LEU A 68 5.40 -0.67 -0.17
CA LEU A 68 6.69 -1.26 0.24
C LEU A 68 6.55 -2.76 0.55
N ASP A 69 5.49 -3.16 1.25
CA ASP A 69 5.22 -4.57 1.56
C ASP A 69 4.97 -5.38 0.28
N VAL A 70 4.26 -4.81 -0.70
CA VAL A 70 4.07 -5.45 -2.01
C VAL A 70 5.38 -5.55 -2.80
N LEU A 71 6.22 -4.51 -2.78
CA LEU A 71 7.54 -4.55 -3.43
C LEU A 71 8.46 -5.59 -2.78
N ALA A 72 8.46 -5.67 -1.44
CA ALA A 72 9.20 -6.69 -0.70
C ALA A 72 8.71 -8.10 -1.05
N LEU A 73 7.39 -8.31 -1.10
CA LEU A 73 6.80 -9.58 -1.52
C LEU A 73 7.28 -9.98 -2.92
N PHE A 74 7.31 -9.05 -3.89
CA PHE A 74 7.85 -9.37 -5.21
C PHE A 74 9.36 -9.64 -5.15
N GLY A 75 10.14 -8.84 -4.44
CA GLY A 75 11.59 -9.02 -4.33
C GLY A 75 12.02 -10.36 -3.72
N ASP A 76 11.32 -10.82 -2.67
CA ASP A 76 11.62 -12.07 -1.98
C ASP A 76 11.27 -13.32 -2.81
N ASN A 77 10.32 -13.22 -3.76
CA ASN A 77 9.96 -14.34 -4.64
C ASN A 77 10.93 -14.52 -5.85
N TYR A 78 11.94 -13.66 -5.99
CA TYR A 78 12.94 -13.72 -7.05
C TYR A 78 14.40 -13.85 -6.52
N SER A 79 14.60 -14.10 -5.22
CA SER A 79 15.91 -14.48 -4.63
C SER A 79 16.01 -16.00 -4.42
#